data_AF-A0A9X3WJC0-F1
#
_entry.id   AF-A0A9X3WJC0-F1
#
_cell.length_a   1.000
_cell.length_b   1.000
_cell.length_c   1.000
_cell.angle_alpha   90.00
_cell.angle_beta   90.00
_cell.angle_gamma   90.00
#
_symmetry.space_group_name_H-M   'P 1'
#
loop_
_entity.id
_entity.type
_entity.pdbx_description
1 polymer ?
#
loop_
_entity_poly.entity_id
_entity_poly.type
_entity_poly.pdbx_seq_one_letter_code
_entity_poly.pdbx_strand_id
1 'polypeptide(L)'
;MRKFLLVVVLFFLVAGCSKVEDDVATISANRDSDYVNTFNDLSLGILFDFNFYLPDADGRWVNLWVEKYQDGKMEAKTIAQLSYGNSPSAVEEGHLGFGMINQNDDETSVFLYGPGVSMRPTLEEALLLENAMSTWDYALPEDEKVELKLNKPTILAGYRQTNGNSMRTYAFNDETSAEKMITEDDLVLLLKIKIEEEPPRE
;
A
#
# COMPACT_ATOMS: atom_id res chain seq x y z
N MET A 1 -13.33 58.51 40.95
CA MET A 1 -12.78 58.50 39.57
C MET A 1 -11.53 57.65 39.51
N ARG A 2 -11.61 56.54 38.78
CA ARG A 2 -10.58 56.08 37.82
C ARG A 2 -9.22 55.66 38.39
N LYS A 3 -9.17 54.56 39.15
CA LYS A 3 -7.95 53.74 39.34
C LYS A 3 -8.30 52.27 39.59
N PHE A 4 -8.88 51.59 38.61
CA PHE A 4 -8.88 50.12 38.55
C PHE A 4 -9.28 49.68 37.15
N LEU A 5 -8.37 49.81 36.18
CA LEU A 5 -8.53 49.19 34.86
C LEU A 5 -7.16 49.08 34.18
N LEU A 6 -6.27 48.28 34.76
CA LEU A 6 -4.95 48.04 34.19
C LEU A 6 -4.52 46.59 34.41
N VAL A 7 -5.41 45.62 34.14
CA VAL A 7 -5.09 44.18 34.11
C VAL A 7 -6.00 43.42 33.12
N VAL A 8 -6.35 43.98 31.96
CA VAL A 8 -7.14 43.22 30.96
C VAL A 8 -6.74 43.59 29.52
N VAL A 9 -5.45 43.61 29.19
CA VAL A 9 -5.02 43.54 27.76
C VAL A 9 -3.60 42.97 27.70
N LEU A 10 -3.43 41.67 27.97
CA LEU A 10 -2.23 40.94 27.53
C LEU A 10 -2.44 39.42 27.51
N PHE A 11 -3.58 38.98 26.95
CA PHE A 11 -3.86 37.55 26.69
C PHE A 11 -4.28 37.31 25.24
N PHE A 12 -3.72 38.08 24.32
CA PHE A 12 -3.77 37.78 22.90
C PHE A 12 -2.35 37.52 22.43
N LEU A 13 -2.20 36.48 21.61
CA LEU A 13 -0.96 36.03 20.92
C LEU A 13 -0.21 34.87 21.57
N VAL A 14 -0.93 33.84 22.01
CA VAL A 14 -0.41 32.46 21.88
C VAL A 14 -1.41 31.61 21.11
N ALA A 15 -1.83 32.10 19.94
CA ALA A 15 -2.28 31.20 18.89
C ALA A 15 -1.01 30.56 18.32
N GLY A 16 -0.57 29.47 18.95
CA GLY A 16 0.36 28.57 18.30
C GLY A 16 -0.37 27.99 17.11
N CYS A 17 -0.03 28.42 15.89
CA CYS A 17 -0.23 27.56 14.73
C CYS A 17 0.60 26.30 15.01
N SER A 18 -0.04 25.26 15.53
CA SER A 18 0.43 23.91 15.28
C SER A 18 0.47 23.78 13.77
N LYS A 19 1.69 23.74 13.21
CA LYS A 19 1.90 23.42 11.81
C LYS A 19 1.24 22.06 11.60
N VAL A 20 0.11 22.05 10.92
CA VAL A 20 -0.66 20.83 10.70
C VAL A 20 0.24 19.89 9.90
N GLU A 21 0.32 18.62 10.31
CA GLU A 21 1.08 17.55 9.65
C GLU A 21 0.49 17.17 8.27
N ASP A 22 -0.30 18.05 7.64
CA ASP A 22 -1.16 17.75 6.48
C ASP A 22 -0.42 17.68 5.13
N ASP A 23 0.89 17.95 5.06
CA ASP A 23 1.64 18.03 3.79
C ASP A 23 2.29 16.71 3.34
N VAL A 24 2.27 15.67 4.18
CA VAL A 24 2.96 14.40 3.90
C VAL A 24 1.95 13.32 3.51
N ALA A 25 2.22 12.63 2.40
CA ALA A 25 1.42 11.47 2.01
C ALA A 25 1.62 10.34 3.03
N THR A 26 0.53 9.71 3.47
CA THR A 26 0.59 8.63 4.46
C THR A 26 -0.22 7.42 4.02
N ILE A 27 0.19 6.26 4.51
CA ILE A 27 -0.51 5.01 4.30
C ILE A 27 -0.50 4.16 5.57
N SER A 28 -1.57 3.44 5.83
CA SER A 28 -1.66 2.46 6.92
C SER A 28 -2.41 1.24 6.44
N ALA A 29 -2.05 0.06 6.95
CA ALA A 29 -2.76 -1.17 6.66
C ALA A 29 -4.16 -1.13 7.30
N ASN A 30 -5.19 -1.50 6.54
CA ASN A 30 -6.57 -1.55 6.99
C ASN A 30 -7.05 -3.00 7.04
N ARG A 31 -6.56 -3.74 8.04
CA ARG A 31 -6.71 -5.20 8.14
C ARG A 31 -8.16 -5.65 8.37
N ASP A 32 -8.96 -4.81 9.02
CA ASP A 32 -10.34 -5.13 9.41
C ASP A 32 -11.37 -4.32 8.62
N SER A 33 -11.02 -3.84 7.43
CA SER A 33 -11.93 -3.04 6.62
C SER A 33 -13.13 -3.86 6.14
N ASP A 34 -14.24 -3.19 5.86
CA ASP A 34 -15.43 -3.84 5.28
C ASP A 34 -15.10 -4.59 3.98
N TYR A 35 -14.07 -4.14 3.24
CA TYR A 35 -13.62 -4.76 2.00
C TYR A 35 -12.90 -6.08 2.30
N VAL A 36 -11.99 -6.09 3.28
CA VAL A 36 -11.28 -7.31 3.71
C VAL A 36 -12.26 -8.31 4.31
N ASN A 37 -13.17 -7.84 5.16
CA ASN A 37 -14.22 -8.68 5.74
C ASN A 37 -15.11 -9.31 4.66
N THR A 38 -15.50 -8.54 3.64
CA THR A 38 -16.27 -9.09 2.51
C THR A 38 -15.51 -10.17 1.75
N PHE A 39 -14.21 -9.98 1.51
CA PHE A 39 -13.37 -10.99 0.86
C PHE A 39 -13.30 -12.29 1.66
N ASN A 40 -13.16 -12.18 2.98
CA ASN A 40 -13.13 -13.31 3.90
C ASN A 40 -14.50 -14.01 3.98
N ASP A 41 -15.59 -13.25 4.21
CA ASP A 41 -16.95 -13.76 4.39
C ASP A 41 -17.45 -14.51 3.14
N LEU A 42 -17.09 -14.01 1.96
CA LEU A 42 -17.46 -14.62 0.68
C LEU A 42 -16.41 -15.60 0.14
N SER A 43 -15.31 -15.81 0.88
CA SER A 43 -14.20 -16.68 0.47
C SER A 43 -13.67 -16.36 -0.94
N LEU A 44 -13.61 -15.07 -1.29
CA LEU A 44 -13.17 -14.62 -2.63
C LEU A 44 -11.68 -14.76 -2.84
N GLY A 45 -10.91 -14.58 -1.75
CA GLY A 45 -9.48 -14.77 -1.75
C GLY A 45 -8.75 -13.86 -0.78
N ILE A 46 -7.65 -13.25 -1.23
CA ILE A 46 -6.81 -12.36 -0.40
C ILE A 46 -7.04 -10.92 -0.83
N LEU A 47 -7.20 -10.02 0.14
CA LEU A 47 -7.24 -8.59 -0.08
C LEU A 47 -6.27 -7.88 0.87
N PHE A 48 -5.35 -7.11 0.30
CA PHE A 48 -4.57 -6.12 1.03
C PHE A 48 -5.24 -4.76 0.85
N ASP A 49 -5.84 -4.24 1.92
CA ASP A 49 -6.50 -2.94 1.93
C ASP A 49 -5.73 -1.94 2.80
N PHE A 50 -5.70 -0.69 2.37
CA PHE A 50 -4.94 0.37 3.00
C PHE A 50 -5.76 1.64 3.09
N ASN A 51 -5.63 2.35 4.20
CA ASN A 51 -6.05 3.74 4.28
C ASN A 51 -4.92 4.61 3.72
N PHE A 52 -5.22 5.34 2.64
CA PHE A 52 -4.28 6.18 1.93
C PHE A 52 -4.70 7.65 1.98
N TYR A 53 -3.76 8.52 2.30
CA TYR A 53 -3.94 9.98 2.32
C TYR A 53 -2.85 10.62 1.44
N LEU A 54 -3.28 11.44 0.49
CA LEU A 54 -2.43 12.13 -0.47
C LEU A 54 -2.74 13.63 -0.47
N PRO A 55 -1.89 14.47 0.14
CA PRO A 55 -1.92 15.91 -0.08
C PRO A 55 -1.26 16.26 -1.42
N ASP A 56 -1.57 17.45 -1.94
CA ASP A 56 -1.24 17.94 -3.29
C ASP A 56 -1.60 16.92 -4.39
N ALA A 57 -2.76 16.26 -4.26
CA ALA A 57 -3.19 15.20 -5.18
C ALA A 57 -3.44 15.71 -6.61
N ASP A 58 -3.66 17.01 -6.79
CA ASP A 58 -3.78 17.69 -8.09
C ASP A 58 -2.43 17.86 -8.80
N GLY A 59 -1.32 17.78 -8.06
CA GLY A 59 0.05 17.90 -8.56
C GLY A 59 0.93 16.67 -8.28
N ARG A 60 0.34 15.53 -7.87
CA ARG A 60 1.08 14.30 -7.59
C ARG A 60 0.54 13.13 -8.40
N TRP A 61 1.42 12.17 -8.63
CA TRP A 61 1.17 10.98 -9.41
C TRP A 61 1.48 9.73 -8.59
N VAL A 62 0.51 8.83 -8.47
CA VAL A 62 0.62 7.57 -7.74
C VAL A 62 0.85 6.44 -8.73
N ASN A 63 1.91 5.68 -8.50
CA ASN A 63 2.17 4.41 -9.17
C ASN A 63 2.03 3.29 -8.14
N LEU A 64 1.13 2.36 -8.39
CA LEU A 64 0.92 1.13 -7.63
C LEU A 64 1.20 -0.04 -8.57
N TRP A 65 2.06 -0.97 -8.17
CA TRP A 65 2.38 -2.13 -9.00
C TRP A 65 2.72 -3.35 -8.16
N VAL A 66 2.64 -4.52 -8.80
CA VAL A 66 3.03 -5.79 -8.20
C VAL A 66 4.16 -6.40 -9.00
N GLU A 67 5.30 -6.57 -8.34
CA GLU A 67 6.43 -7.32 -8.87
C GLU A 67 6.25 -8.80 -8.58
N LYS A 68 6.55 -9.64 -9.56
CA LYS A 68 6.63 -11.09 -9.40
C LYS A 68 8.08 -11.51 -9.42
N TYR A 69 8.45 -12.36 -8.47
CA TYR A 69 9.71 -13.04 -8.42
C TYR A 69 9.44 -14.54 -8.45
N GLN A 70 10.23 -15.26 -9.24
CA GLN A 70 10.19 -16.71 -9.34
C GLN A 70 11.61 -17.24 -9.29
N ASP A 71 11.87 -18.19 -8.39
CA ASP A 71 13.20 -18.77 -8.15
C ASP A 71 14.30 -17.71 -7.96
N GLY A 72 14.02 -16.67 -7.16
CA GLY A 72 14.95 -15.57 -6.90
C GLY A 72 15.11 -14.53 -8.02
N LYS A 73 14.37 -14.65 -9.12
CA LYS A 73 14.49 -13.73 -10.27
C LYS A 73 13.23 -12.91 -10.46
N MET A 74 13.40 -11.60 -10.63
CA MET A 74 12.31 -10.71 -10.99
C MET A 74 11.83 -10.99 -12.41
N GLU A 75 10.54 -11.17 -12.58
CA GLU A 75 9.91 -11.21 -13.90
C GLU A 75 9.92 -9.82 -14.53
N ALA A 76 10.15 -9.76 -15.85
CA ALA A 76 10.30 -8.49 -16.56
C ALA A 76 9.00 -7.67 -16.62
N LYS A 77 7.85 -8.37 -16.59
CA LYS A 77 6.52 -7.75 -16.64
C LYS A 77 5.90 -7.77 -15.24
N THR A 78 5.38 -6.64 -14.80
CA THR A 78 4.54 -6.56 -13.60
C THR A 78 3.22 -7.29 -13.83
N ILE A 79 2.73 -8.00 -12.82
CA ILE A 79 1.47 -8.75 -12.93
C ILE A 79 0.24 -7.84 -12.81
N ALA A 80 0.41 -6.69 -12.16
CA ALA A 80 -0.61 -5.66 -12.07
C ALA A 80 0.05 -4.29 -11.93
N GLN A 81 -0.53 -3.28 -12.56
CA GLN A 81 -0.09 -1.89 -12.44
C GLN A 81 -1.27 -0.94 -12.56
N LEU A 82 -1.33 0.04 -11.66
CA LEU A 82 -2.30 1.12 -11.65
C LEU A 82 -1.53 2.43 -11.46
N SER A 83 -1.78 3.40 -12.34
CA SER A 83 -1.08 4.67 -12.38
C SER A 83 -2.10 5.79 -12.57
N TYR A 84 -2.14 6.75 -11.65
CA TYR A 84 -3.15 7.81 -11.63
C TYR A 84 -2.63 9.07 -10.93
N GLY A 85 -3.26 10.20 -11.20
CA GLY A 85 -2.92 11.51 -10.63
C GLY A 85 -3.79 12.59 -11.26
N ASN A 86 -3.36 13.86 -11.16
CA ASN A 86 -4.15 15.01 -11.59
C ASN A 86 -5.55 15.02 -10.96
N SER A 87 -5.62 14.79 -9.66
CA SER A 87 -6.90 14.82 -8.95
C SER A 87 -7.62 16.15 -9.16
N PRO A 88 -8.96 16.18 -9.29
CA PRO A 88 -9.70 17.43 -9.24
C PRO A 88 -9.67 18.11 -7.87
N SER A 89 -9.16 17.42 -6.84
CA SER A 89 -9.04 17.93 -5.46
C SER A 89 -7.58 18.04 -5.06
N ALA A 90 -7.24 19.05 -4.25
CA ALA A 90 -5.88 19.20 -3.70
C ALA A 90 -5.50 18.09 -2.70
N VAL A 91 -6.49 17.36 -2.19
CA VAL A 91 -6.30 16.24 -1.27
C VAL A 91 -7.16 15.08 -1.75
N GLU A 92 -6.57 13.89 -1.78
CA GLU A 92 -7.29 12.63 -1.94
C GLU A 92 -7.11 11.76 -0.70
N GLU A 93 -8.19 11.15 -0.26
CA GLU A 93 -8.19 10.19 0.83
C GLU A 93 -9.14 9.04 0.47
N GLY A 94 -8.74 7.82 0.81
CA GLY A 94 -9.60 6.65 0.64
C GLY A 94 -8.85 5.34 0.66
N HIS A 95 -9.57 4.30 0.21
CA HIS A 95 -9.02 2.96 0.12
C HIS A 95 -8.09 2.82 -1.07
N LEU A 96 -6.98 2.16 -0.84
CA LEU A 96 -6.03 1.69 -1.86
C LEU A 96 -5.76 0.22 -1.57
N GLY A 97 -5.62 -0.62 -2.59
CA GLY A 97 -5.35 -2.01 -2.32
C GLY A 97 -5.09 -2.90 -3.51
N PHE A 98 -4.82 -4.15 -3.17
CA PHE A 98 -4.49 -5.25 -4.07
C PHE A 98 -5.28 -6.48 -3.68
N GLY A 99 -6.04 -7.04 -4.62
CA GLY A 99 -6.80 -8.26 -4.40
C GLY A 99 -6.35 -9.38 -5.33
N MET A 100 -6.39 -10.60 -4.81
CA MET A 100 -6.23 -11.85 -5.54
C MET A 100 -7.48 -12.70 -5.30
N ILE A 101 -8.20 -13.00 -6.38
CA ILE A 101 -9.42 -13.79 -6.38
C ILE A 101 -9.08 -15.20 -6.84
N ASN A 102 -9.65 -16.22 -6.19
CA ASN A 102 -9.41 -17.64 -6.49
C ASN A 102 -7.92 -18.03 -6.44
N GLN A 103 -7.16 -17.53 -5.44
CA GLN A 103 -5.71 -17.70 -5.34
C GLN A 103 -5.21 -19.15 -5.20
N ASN A 104 -6.11 -20.10 -4.98
CA ASN A 104 -5.81 -21.53 -4.87
C ASN A 104 -6.22 -22.32 -6.12
N ASP A 105 -6.52 -21.61 -7.21
CA ASP A 105 -6.95 -22.15 -8.50
C ASP A 105 -6.07 -21.58 -9.63
N ASP A 106 -6.02 -22.29 -10.74
CA ASP A 106 -5.32 -21.92 -11.96
C ASP A 106 -5.94 -20.66 -12.62
N GLU A 107 -7.17 -20.31 -12.22
CA GLU A 107 -7.89 -19.10 -12.64
C GLU A 107 -7.74 -17.93 -11.65
N THR A 108 -6.56 -17.79 -11.02
CA THR A 108 -6.27 -16.66 -10.13
C THR A 108 -6.39 -15.34 -10.90
N SER A 109 -7.25 -14.45 -10.41
CA SER A 109 -7.41 -13.10 -10.96
C SER A 109 -6.87 -12.06 -10.01
N VAL A 110 -6.17 -11.05 -10.51
CA VAL A 110 -5.61 -9.97 -9.71
C VAL A 110 -6.19 -8.62 -10.08
N PHE A 111 -6.26 -7.70 -9.12
CA PHE A 111 -6.64 -6.31 -9.38
C PHE A 111 -6.03 -5.35 -8.36
N LEU A 112 -5.89 -4.10 -8.79
CA LEU A 112 -5.47 -2.95 -7.99
C LEU A 112 -6.56 -1.88 -7.99
N TYR A 113 -6.65 -1.15 -6.88
CA TYR A 113 -7.52 0.02 -6.76
C TYR A 113 -6.86 1.10 -5.91
N GLY A 114 -7.33 2.33 -6.10
CA GLY A 114 -7.00 3.52 -5.32
C GLY A 114 -8.23 4.41 -5.19
N PRO A 115 -8.10 5.59 -4.57
CA PRO A 115 -9.21 6.54 -4.46
C PRO A 115 -9.80 6.88 -5.83
N GLY A 116 -11.06 6.51 -6.05
CA GLY A 116 -11.80 6.82 -7.29
C GLY A 116 -11.35 6.08 -8.56
N VAL A 117 -10.35 5.20 -8.49
CA VAL A 117 -9.81 4.48 -9.64
C VAL A 117 -9.60 2.99 -9.34
N SER A 118 -9.79 2.15 -10.35
CA SER A 118 -9.56 0.71 -10.23
C SER A 118 -9.20 0.13 -11.59
N MET A 119 -8.28 -0.84 -11.62
CA MET A 119 -8.14 -1.68 -12.80
C MET A 119 -9.25 -2.74 -12.83
N ARG A 120 -9.55 -3.24 -14.03
CA ARG A 120 -10.37 -4.45 -14.15
C ARG A 120 -9.54 -5.65 -13.70
N PRO A 121 -10.15 -6.65 -13.04
CA PRO A 121 -9.45 -7.89 -12.75
C PRO A 121 -8.86 -8.53 -14.01
N THR A 122 -7.60 -8.96 -13.91
CA THR A 122 -6.89 -9.69 -14.96
C THR A 122 -6.54 -11.08 -14.48
N LEU A 123 -6.73 -12.08 -15.34
CA LEU A 123 -6.27 -13.44 -15.07
C LEU A 123 -4.75 -13.47 -15.17
N GLU A 124 -4.11 -14.06 -14.16
CA GLU A 124 -2.66 -14.23 -14.13
C GLU A 124 -2.31 -15.70 -14.04
N GLU A 125 -1.75 -16.21 -15.14
CA GLU A 125 -1.24 -17.57 -15.21
C GLU A 125 -0.01 -17.72 -14.30
N ALA A 126 0.17 -18.92 -13.74
CA ALA A 126 1.35 -19.28 -12.94
C ALA A 126 1.54 -18.44 -11.65
N LEU A 127 0.44 -18.07 -10.98
CA LEU A 127 0.47 -17.60 -9.59
C LEU A 127 0.25 -18.72 -8.57
N LEU A 128 -0.06 -19.93 -9.03
CA LEU A 128 -0.21 -21.12 -8.19
C LEU A 128 0.93 -22.11 -8.46
N LEU A 129 1.64 -22.50 -7.40
CA LEU A 129 2.56 -23.63 -7.41
C LEU A 129 1.85 -24.86 -6.84
N GLU A 130 1.89 -25.99 -7.55
CA GLU A 130 1.27 -27.23 -7.09
C GLU A 130 1.89 -27.70 -5.76
N ASN A 131 1.03 -27.99 -4.77
CA ASN A 131 1.42 -28.47 -3.44
C ASN A 131 2.30 -27.50 -2.63
N ALA A 132 2.33 -26.21 -2.99
CA ALA A 132 3.05 -25.20 -2.22
C ALA A 132 2.25 -24.73 -1.00
N MET A 133 2.97 -24.41 0.07
CA MET A 133 2.40 -23.58 1.14
C MET A 133 2.41 -22.13 0.69
N SER A 134 1.40 -21.36 1.09
CA SER A 134 1.33 -19.92 0.85
C SER A 134 1.15 -19.14 2.14
N THR A 135 1.70 -17.92 2.19
CA THR A 135 1.44 -16.95 3.25
C THR A 135 1.56 -15.55 2.70
N TRP A 136 0.96 -14.60 3.41
CA TRP A 136 1.06 -13.19 3.10
C TRP A 136 1.15 -12.37 4.38
N ASP A 137 1.65 -11.16 4.25
CA ASP A 137 1.57 -10.17 5.31
C ASP A 137 1.68 -8.74 4.74
N TYR A 138 1.25 -7.78 5.54
CA TYR A 138 1.53 -6.38 5.30
C TYR A 138 2.99 -6.07 5.64
N ALA A 139 3.60 -5.21 4.84
CA ALA A 139 4.91 -4.63 5.12
C ALA A 139 4.82 -3.40 6.03
N LEU A 140 3.61 -2.98 6.40
CA LEU A 140 3.41 -1.84 7.28
C LEU A 140 3.22 -2.29 8.74
N PRO A 141 3.75 -1.51 9.72
CA PRO A 141 3.44 -1.73 11.12
C PRO A 141 1.94 -1.76 11.38
N GLU A 142 1.56 -2.47 12.44
CA GLU A 142 0.17 -2.52 12.89
C GLU A 142 -0.23 -1.18 13.52
N ASP A 143 -1.45 -0.72 13.22
CA ASP A 143 -2.05 0.50 13.77
C ASP A 143 -1.27 1.82 13.62
N GLU A 144 -0.31 1.87 12.69
CA GLU A 144 0.54 3.05 12.47
C GLU A 144 0.43 3.58 11.03
N LYS A 145 0.39 4.91 10.92
CA LYS A 145 0.55 5.60 9.63
C LYS A 145 2.02 5.71 9.29
N VAL A 146 2.37 5.30 8.08
CA VAL A 146 3.72 5.42 7.52
C VAL A 146 3.75 6.55 6.51
N GLU A 147 4.75 7.41 6.61
CA GLU A 147 5.02 8.46 5.63
C GLU A 147 5.57 7.87 4.32
N LEU A 148 4.97 8.27 3.20
CA LEU A 148 5.44 7.91 1.87
C LEU A 148 6.33 9.02 1.31
N LYS A 149 7.61 8.71 1.13
CA LYS A 149 8.59 9.65 0.57
C LYS A 149 8.39 9.78 -0.94
N LEU A 150 8.35 11.03 -1.42
CA LEU A 150 8.32 11.31 -2.85
C LEU A 150 9.51 10.66 -3.56
N ASN A 151 9.25 10.16 -4.77
CA ASN A 151 10.19 9.50 -5.66
C ASN A 151 10.86 8.24 -5.09
N LYS A 152 10.38 7.69 -3.95
CA LYS A 152 10.91 6.47 -3.34
C LYS A 152 9.86 5.36 -3.34
N PRO A 153 10.13 4.21 -4.00
CA PRO A 153 9.29 3.03 -3.86
C PRO A 153 9.20 2.56 -2.40
N THR A 154 8.00 2.18 -1.97
CA THR A 154 7.72 1.59 -0.66
C THR A 154 6.99 0.28 -0.84
N ILE A 155 7.46 -0.79 -0.18
CA ILE A 155 6.78 -2.08 -0.16
C ILE A 155 5.62 -1.97 0.83
N LEU A 156 4.43 -2.39 0.39
CA LEU A 156 3.20 -2.30 1.18
C LEU A 156 2.75 -3.65 1.73
N ALA A 157 2.95 -4.71 0.96
CA ALA A 157 2.61 -6.07 1.33
C ALA A 157 3.39 -7.06 0.48
N GLY A 158 3.45 -8.31 0.95
CA GLY A 158 3.96 -9.40 0.16
C GLY A 158 3.14 -10.67 0.31
N TYR A 159 3.11 -11.43 -0.77
CA TYR A 159 2.58 -12.78 -0.83
C TYR A 159 3.70 -13.70 -1.28
N ARG A 160 3.78 -14.90 -0.71
CA ARG A 160 4.83 -15.85 -1.07
C ARG A 160 4.34 -17.28 -1.02
N GLN A 161 4.97 -18.12 -1.83
CA GLN A 161 4.76 -19.56 -1.84
C GLN A 161 6.09 -20.29 -1.74
N THR A 162 6.07 -21.45 -1.08
CA THR A 162 7.21 -22.38 -1.14
C THR A 162 6.77 -23.83 -1.24
N ASN A 163 7.52 -24.59 -2.03
CA ASN A 163 7.48 -26.05 -2.12
C ASN A 163 8.26 -26.73 -0.98
N GLY A 164 8.94 -25.95 -0.15
CA GLY A 164 9.65 -26.45 1.02
C GLY A 164 8.68 -26.99 2.08
N ASN A 165 9.20 -27.77 3.04
CA ASN A 165 8.40 -28.36 4.12
C ASN A 165 8.16 -27.39 5.30
N SER A 166 8.65 -26.16 5.24
CA SER A 166 8.47 -25.15 6.30
C SER A 166 8.58 -23.73 5.74
N MET A 167 7.91 -22.79 6.40
CA MET A 167 8.00 -21.36 6.11
C MET A 167 8.75 -20.60 7.19
N ARG A 168 9.79 -19.84 6.80
CA ARG A 168 10.49 -18.90 7.69
C ARG A 168 9.71 -17.60 7.82
N THR A 169 9.76 -16.95 8.97
CA THR A 169 9.18 -15.62 9.13
C THR A 169 10.14 -14.57 8.58
N TYR A 170 9.62 -13.65 7.76
CA TYR A 170 10.35 -12.52 7.21
C TYR A 170 9.65 -11.22 7.61
N ALA A 171 10.44 -10.19 7.88
CA ALA A 171 9.93 -8.84 7.97
C ALA A 171 9.88 -8.25 6.55
N PHE A 172 8.71 -7.84 6.07
CA PHE A 172 8.55 -7.31 4.71
C PHE A 172 9.00 -5.85 4.57
N ASN A 173 9.21 -5.15 5.69
CA ASN A 173 9.68 -3.76 5.74
C ASN A 173 11.21 -3.59 5.73
N ASP A 174 11.95 -4.70 5.79
CA ASP A 174 13.41 -4.70 5.78
C ASP A 174 13.91 -5.24 4.44
N GLU A 175 14.76 -4.46 3.76
CA GLU A 175 15.26 -4.78 2.41
C GLU A 175 16.07 -6.09 2.40
N THR A 176 16.91 -6.33 3.41
CA THR A 176 17.69 -7.58 3.51
C THR A 176 16.78 -8.79 3.73
N SER A 177 15.72 -8.64 4.52
CA SER A 177 14.71 -9.66 4.75
C SER A 177 13.88 -9.93 3.49
N ALA A 178 13.51 -8.88 2.74
CA ALA A 178 12.81 -9.02 1.46
C ALA A 178 13.69 -9.73 0.41
N GLU A 179 14.98 -9.41 0.31
CA GLU A 179 15.92 -10.11 -0.58
C GLU A 179 16.07 -11.59 -0.23
N LYS A 180 16.14 -11.92 1.06
CA LYS A 180 16.18 -13.31 1.52
C LYS A 180 14.91 -14.05 1.15
N MET A 181 13.75 -13.44 1.37
CA MET A 181 12.47 -14.02 0.99
C MET A 181 12.41 -14.29 -0.52
N ILE A 182 12.79 -13.31 -1.35
CA ILE A 182 12.88 -13.47 -2.81
C ILE A 182 13.78 -14.64 -3.19
N THR A 183 14.93 -14.79 -2.52
CA THR A 183 15.93 -15.81 -2.86
C THR A 183 15.54 -17.21 -2.38
N GLU A 184 14.88 -17.32 -1.23
CA GLU A 184 14.61 -18.59 -0.57
C GLU A 184 13.25 -19.20 -0.94
N ASP A 185 12.26 -18.38 -1.30
CA ASP A 185 10.92 -18.85 -1.69
C ASP A 185 10.79 -19.03 -3.21
N ASP A 186 9.99 -20.00 -3.61
CA ASP A 186 9.79 -20.38 -5.01
C ASP A 186 9.04 -19.29 -5.80
N LEU A 187 8.06 -18.63 -5.17
CA LEU A 187 7.31 -17.51 -5.75
C LEU A 187 7.09 -16.41 -4.71
N VAL A 188 7.35 -15.17 -5.09
CA VAL A 188 7.11 -13.98 -4.26
C VAL A 188 6.45 -12.88 -5.08
N LEU A 189 5.38 -12.30 -4.55
CA LEU A 189 4.74 -11.11 -5.05
C LEU A 189 4.96 -9.96 -4.07
N LEU A 190 5.41 -8.80 -4.56
CA LEU A 190 5.57 -7.60 -3.75
C LEU A 190 4.69 -6.48 -4.29
N LEU A 191 3.73 -6.02 -3.46
CA LEU A 191 2.97 -4.81 -3.74
C LEU A 191 3.80 -3.58 -3.38
N LYS A 192 3.97 -2.66 -4.32
CA LYS A 192 4.75 -1.44 -4.12
C LYS A 192 4.00 -0.20 -4.58
N ILE A 193 4.26 0.90 -3.87
CA ILE A 193 3.77 2.23 -4.22
C ILE A 193 4.93 3.21 -4.40
N LYS A 194 4.77 4.18 -5.29
CA LYS A 194 5.65 5.35 -5.45
C LYS A 194 4.79 6.56 -5.78
N ILE A 195 5.09 7.69 -5.14
CA ILE A 195 4.46 8.98 -5.42
C ILE A 195 5.49 9.88 -6.09
N GLU A 196 5.10 10.54 -7.17
CA GLU A 196 5.92 11.44 -7.98
C GLU A 196 5.21 12.81 -8.13
N GLU A 197 5.95 13.87 -8.47
CA GLU A 197 5.37 15.21 -8.71
C GLU A 197 4.87 15.39 -10.15
N GLU A 198 5.30 14.52 -11.07
CA GLU A 198 4.89 14.51 -12.47
C GLU A 198 4.60 13.05 -12.86
N PRO A 199 3.76 12.81 -13.89
CA PRO A 199 3.61 11.48 -14.45
C PRO A 199 4.98 10.93 -14.92
N PRO A 200 5.20 9.60 -14.84
CA PRO A 200 6.45 9.00 -15.28
C PRO A 200 6.72 9.37 -16.75
N ARG A 201 7.95 9.79 -17.04
CA ARG A 201 8.37 10.07 -18.42
C ARG A 201 8.55 8.74 -19.14
N GLU A 202 7.78 8.54 -20.21
CA GLU A 202 7.91 7.39 -21.13
C GLU A 202 9.26 7.36 -21.86
#